data_AF-A0A953PZV5-F1
#
_entry.id   AF-A0A953PZV5-F1
#
_cell.length_a   1.000
_cell.length_b   1.000
_cell.length_c   1.000
_cell.angle_alpha   90.00
_cell.angle_beta   90.00
_cell.angle_gamma   90.00
#
_symmetry.space_group_name_H-M   'P 1'
#
loop_
_entity.id
_entity.type
_entity.pdbx_description
1 polymer ?
#
loop_
_entity_poly.entity_id
_entity_poly.type
_entity_poly.pdbx_seq_one_letter_code
_entity_poly.pdbx_strand_id
1 'polypeptide(L)'
;MDSVNDMMAAAWHRGQRTKRNNAIAAILSGGLPALGLAYRFPIHPLAWVGGFSAGLVWANLFEYLYHRFLLHVPINFLMLRHIQHHATLGKPDEADHVNFGGSPLDIFLLFLINGGPVVLLDWLVKGGFAPGVLIAFVIYFVAVEEIHWRMHLGGWLPPGFEKAKSFHLAHHHRPNSRYSVFLPVFDWLLGTTEERPRVARPTRAASH
;
A
#
# COMPACT_ATOMS: atom_id res chain seq x y z
N MET A 1 -32.98 -1.49 11.44
CA MET A 1 -31.79 -2.24 11.87
C MET A 1 -31.41 -3.26 10.80
N ASP A 2 -32.38 -4.00 10.27
CA ASP A 2 -32.16 -4.96 9.16
C ASP A 2 -31.47 -4.34 7.93
N SER A 3 -31.92 -3.17 7.47
CA SER A 3 -31.31 -2.49 6.31
C SER A 3 -29.85 -2.07 6.49
N VAL A 4 -29.42 -1.69 7.71
CA VAL A 4 -28.03 -1.30 7.98
C VAL A 4 -27.14 -2.53 8.05
N ASN A 5 -27.62 -3.60 8.68
CA ASN A 5 -26.91 -4.88 8.73
C ASN A 5 -26.74 -5.48 7.32
N ASP A 6 -27.77 -5.37 6.48
CA ASP A 6 -27.72 -5.81 5.08
C ASP A 6 -26.69 -5.02 4.28
N MET A 7 -26.64 -3.69 4.47
CA MET A 7 -25.63 -2.84 3.85
C MET A 7 -24.21 -3.23 4.27
N MET A 8 -23.99 -3.44 5.57
CA MET A 8 -22.69 -3.85 6.12
C MET A 8 -22.25 -5.20 5.54
N ALA A 9 -23.14 -6.19 5.51
CA ALA A 9 -22.86 -7.50 4.95
C ALA A 9 -22.51 -7.41 3.45
N ALA A 10 -23.26 -6.61 2.69
CA ALA A 10 -23.02 -6.41 1.27
C ALA A 10 -21.67 -5.71 1.00
N ALA A 11 -21.34 -4.66 1.76
CA ALA A 11 -20.06 -3.95 1.67
C ALA A 11 -18.89 -4.87 2.05
N TRP A 12 -19.05 -5.66 3.11
CA TRP A 12 -18.06 -6.65 3.51
C TRP A 12 -17.77 -7.66 2.40
N HIS A 13 -18.80 -8.25 1.79
CA HIS A 13 -18.63 -9.23 0.71
C HIS A 13 -17.97 -8.64 -0.54
N ARG A 14 -18.34 -7.41 -0.90
CA ARG A 14 -17.72 -6.68 -2.03
C ARG A 14 -16.26 -6.37 -1.74
N GLY A 15 -15.95 -5.77 -0.60
CA GLY A 15 -14.58 -5.45 -0.19
C GLY A 15 -13.68 -6.69 -0.12
N GLN A 16 -14.16 -7.79 0.48
CA GLN A 16 -13.42 -9.05 0.49
C GLN A 16 -13.16 -9.59 -0.91
N ARG A 17 -14.14 -9.50 -1.81
CA ARG A 17 -13.99 -9.93 -3.21
C ARG A 17 -12.95 -9.08 -3.92
N THR A 18 -12.98 -7.76 -3.77
CA THR A 18 -11.98 -6.85 -4.35
C THR A 18 -10.58 -7.17 -3.83
N LYS A 19 -10.40 -7.26 -2.51
CA LYS A 19 -9.12 -7.63 -1.89
C LYS A 19 -8.58 -8.97 -2.40
N ARG A 20 -9.43 -9.98 -2.49
CA ARG A 20 -9.05 -11.29 -3.05
C ARG A 20 -8.64 -11.18 -4.51
N ASN A 21 -9.40 -10.46 -5.33
CA ASN A 21 -9.10 -10.29 -6.75
C ASN A 21 -7.80 -9.50 -6.95
N ASN A 22 -7.53 -8.49 -6.12
CA ASN A 22 -6.27 -7.74 -6.11
C ASN A 22 -5.09 -8.64 -5.74
N ALA A 23 -5.23 -9.47 -4.71
CA ALA A 23 -4.18 -10.43 -4.33
C ALA A 23 -3.88 -11.42 -5.48
N ILE A 24 -4.91 -11.96 -6.14
CA ILE A 24 -4.75 -12.80 -7.33
C ILE A 24 -4.03 -12.03 -8.43
N ALA A 25 -4.46 -10.79 -8.72
CA ALA A 25 -3.83 -9.96 -9.73
C ALA A 25 -2.35 -9.69 -9.43
N ALA A 26 -2.00 -9.44 -8.16
CA ALA A 26 -0.61 -9.26 -7.73
C ALA A 26 0.22 -10.53 -7.94
N ILE A 27 -0.31 -11.70 -7.55
CA ILE A 27 0.35 -13.00 -7.76
C ILE A 27 0.56 -13.26 -9.26
N LEU A 28 -0.44 -12.97 -10.10
CA LEU A 28 -0.31 -13.14 -11.55
C LEU A 28 0.66 -12.13 -12.16
N SER A 29 0.64 -10.88 -11.72
CA SER A 29 1.44 -9.79 -12.31
C SER A 29 2.90 -9.77 -11.85
N GLY A 30 3.18 -10.26 -10.63
CA GLY A 30 4.54 -10.33 -10.10
C GLY A 30 5.08 -11.76 -10.01
N GLY A 31 4.26 -12.70 -9.57
CA GLY A 31 4.65 -14.09 -9.37
C GLY A 31 4.92 -14.84 -10.67
N LEU A 32 4.04 -14.74 -11.68
CA LEU A 32 4.29 -15.41 -12.96
C LEU A 32 5.53 -14.86 -13.68
N PRO A 33 5.76 -13.54 -13.79
CA PRO A 33 7.02 -13.04 -14.34
C PRO A 33 8.24 -13.46 -13.54
N ALA A 34 8.17 -13.48 -12.20
CA ALA A 34 9.26 -13.98 -11.37
C ALA A 34 9.60 -15.44 -11.68
N LEU A 35 8.58 -16.31 -11.82
CA LEU A 35 8.76 -17.71 -12.20
C LEU A 35 9.34 -17.84 -13.61
N GLY A 36 8.85 -17.07 -14.58
CA GLY A 36 9.38 -17.07 -15.94
C GLY A 36 10.85 -16.66 -16.02
N LEU A 37 11.23 -15.62 -15.27
CA LEU A 37 12.62 -15.17 -15.16
C LEU A 37 13.51 -16.19 -14.43
N ALA A 38 13.00 -16.79 -13.36
CA ALA A 38 13.66 -17.86 -12.62
C ALA A 38 13.95 -19.09 -13.49
N TYR A 39 13.04 -19.42 -14.41
CA TYR A 39 13.22 -20.50 -15.37
C TYR A 39 14.22 -20.14 -16.47
N ARG A 40 14.25 -18.87 -16.91
CA ARG A 40 15.06 -18.42 -18.03
C ARG A 40 16.53 -18.16 -17.67
N PHE A 41 16.81 -17.81 -16.43
CA PHE A 41 18.14 -17.43 -15.96
C PHE A 41 18.64 -18.37 -14.85
N PRO A 42 19.95 -18.63 -14.76
CA PRO A 42 20.52 -19.42 -13.67
C PRO A 42 20.16 -18.83 -12.32
N ILE A 43 19.69 -19.67 -11.39
CA ILE A 43 19.39 -19.24 -10.03
C ILE A 43 20.71 -19.01 -9.29
N HIS A 44 20.96 -17.76 -8.93
CA HIS A 44 22.04 -17.38 -8.01
C HIS A 44 21.43 -17.02 -6.65
N PRO A 45 21.54 -17.89 -5.62
CA PRO A 45 20.85 -17.69 -4.34
C PRO A 45 21.13 -16.34 -3.68
N LEU A 46 22.37 -15.85 -3.78
CA LEU A 46 22.73 -14.53 -3.24
C LEU A 46 22.04 -13.37 -3.98
N ALA A 47 21.94 -13.45 -5.31
CA ALA A 47 21.22 -12.45 -6.10
C ALA A 47 19.72 -12.47 -5.78
N TRP A 48 19.16 -13.66 -5.54
CA TRP A 48 17.77 -13.82 -5.12
C TRP A 48 17.50 -13.24 -3.74
N VAL A 49 18.30 -13.58 -2.75
CA VAL A 49 18.16 -13.07 -1.38
C VAL A 49 18.40 -11.55 -1.35
N GLY A 50 19.41 -11.07 -2.08
CA GLY A 50 19.70 -9.65 -2.22
C GLY A 50 18.54 -8.91 -2.89
N GLY A 51 18.04 -9.43 -4.01
CA GLY A 51 16.87 -8.91 -4.71
C GLY A 51 15.61 -8.91 -3.86
N PHE A 52 15.35 -10.00 -3.13
CA PHE A 52 14.21 -10.09 -2.21
C PHE A 52 14.31 -9.04 -1.09
N SER A 53 15.47 -8.91 -0.46
CA SER A 53 15.70 -7.93 0.60
C SER A 53 15.55 -6.50 0.09
N ALA A 54 16.16 -6.19 -1.06
CA ALA A 54 16.02 -4.90 -1.72
C ALA A 54 14.55 -4.63 -2.13
N GLY A 55 13.84 -5.66 -2.57
CA GLY A 55 12.42 -5.59 -2.92
C GLY A 55 11.52 -5.28 -1.74
N LEU A 56 11.79 -5.81 -0.54
CA LEU A 56 11.05 -5.46 0.67
C LEU A 56 11.27 -3.98 1.06
N VAL A 57 12.52 -3.52 1.02
CA VAL A 57 12.85 -2.11 1.29
C VAL A 57 12.17 -1.20 0.25
N TRP A 58 12.25 -1.58 -1.03
CA TRP A 58 11.60 -0.85 -2.11
C TRP A 58 10.08 -0.83 -1.96
N ALA A 59 9.45 -1.95 -1.61
CA ALA A 59 8.00 -2.03 -1.44
C ALA A 59 7.51 -1.12 -0.30
N ASN A 60 8.25 -1.07 0.82
CA ASN A 60 7.95 -0.17 1.93
C ASN A 60 8.15 1.31 1.57
N LEU A 61 9.21 1.64 0.81
CA LEU A 61 9.41 2.99 0.28
C LEU A 61 8.29 3.37 -0.70
N PHE A 62 7.95 2.46 -1.61
CA PHE A 62 6.92 2.66 -2.60
C PHE A 62 5.56 2.90 -1.92
N GLU A 63 5.17 2.09 -0.93
CA GLU A 63 3.94 2.30 -0.16
C GLU A 63 3.92 3.71 0.44
N TYR A 64 5.00 4.13 1.10
CA TYR A 64 5.13 5.47 1.66
C TYR A 64 4.96 6.57 0.60
N LEU A 65 5.67 6.48 -0.52
CA LEU A 65 5.63 7.48 -1.59
C LEU A 65 4.25 7.49 -2.28
N TYR A 66 3.69 6.32 -2.53
CA TYR A 66 2.37 6.14 -3.11
C TYR A 66 1.31 6.80 -2.24
N HIS A 67 1.29 6.49 -0.94
CA HIS A 67 0.32 7.04 0.00
C HIS A 67 0.51 8.54 0.17
N ARG A 68 1.75 9.00 0.35
CA ARG A 68 2.04 10.43 0.54
C ARG A 68 1.76 11.28 -0.69
N PHE A 69 2.21 10.83 -1.86
CA PHE A 69 2.23 11.68 -3.06
C PHE A 69 1.18 11.32 -4.08
N LEU A 70 0.74 10.06 -4.21
CA LEU A 70 -0.30 9.72 -5.19
C LEU A 70 -1.70 9.75 -4.58
N LEU A 71 -1.83 9.42 -3.28
CA LEU A 71 -3.11 9.43 -2.60
C LEU A 71 -3.47 10.76 -1.94
N HIS A 72 -2.50 11.63 -1.62
CA HIS A 72 -2.74 12.89 -0.89
C HIS A 72 -2.38 14.19 -1.62
N VAL A 73 -1.67 14.16 -2.77
CA VAL A 73 -1.21 15.41 -3.43
C VAL A 73 -1.99 15.77 -4.71
N PRO A 74 -1.95 14.99 -5.80
CA PRO A 74 -2.61 15.35 -7.05
C PRO A 74 -4.10 15.03 -7.01
N ILE A 75 -4.91 15.86 -7.66
CA ILE A 75 -6.31 15.53 -7.95
C ILE A 75 -6.33 14.46 -9.05
N ASN A 76 -6.32 13.20 -8.64
CA ASN A 76 -6.45 12.05 -9.52
C ASN A 76 -7.46 11.04 -8.94
N PHE A 77 -7.75 9.98 -9.71
CA PHE A 77 -8.66 8.92 -9.30
C PHE A 77 -8.25 8.22 -7.99
N LEU A 78 -6.95 8.04 -7.76
CA LEU A 78 -6.43 7.38 -6.54
C LEU A 78 -6.67 8.25 -5.30
N MET A 79 -6.43 9.56 -5.39
CA MET A 79 -6.73 10.52 -4.33
C MET A 79 -8.22 10.53 -3.99
N LEU A 80 -9.10 10.57 -4.99
CA LEU A 80 -10.55 10.58 -4.74
C LEU A 80 -11.01 9.34 -3.98
N ARG A 81 -10.47 8.17 -4.35
CA ARG A 81 -10.77 6.91 -3.65
C ARG A 81 -10.18 6.87 -2.24
N HIS A 82 -9.00 7.43 -2.06
CA HIS A 82 -8.41 7.55 -0.73
C HIS A 82 -9.21 8.49 0.18
N ILE A 83 -9.70 9.61 -0.34
CA ILE A 83 -10.59 10.50 0.41
C ILE A 83 -11.89 9.78 0.80
N GLN A 84 -12.45 8.95 -0.09
CA GLN A 84 -13.62 8.10 0.26
C GLN A 84 -13.28 7.12 1.38
N HIS A 85 -12.11 6.48 1.33
CA HIS A 85 -11.62 5.62 2.40
C HIS A 85 -11.51 6.36 3.73
N HIS A 86 -10.96 7.58 3.74
CA HIS A 86 -10.95 8.44 4.94
C HIS A 86 -12.36 8.80 5.42
N ALA A 87 -13.25 9.16 4.51
CA ALA A 87 -14.60 9.62 4.81
C ALA A 87 -15.54 8.50 5.29
N THR A 88 -15.20 7.24 5.08
CA THR A 88 -16.03 6.07 5.42
C THR A 88 -15.58 5.34 6.67
N LEU A 89 -14.56 5.84 7.38
CA LEU A 89 -14.12 5.28 8.67
C LEU A 89 -15.30 5.14 9.66
N GLY A 90 -15.55 3.91 10.13
CA GLY A 90 -16.62 3.57 11.06
C GLY A 90 -18.02 3.55 10.45
N LYS A 91 -18.18 3.75 9.14
CA LYS A 91 -19.49 3.75 8.47
C LYS A 91 -19.88 2.34 7.98
N PRO A 92 -21.18 2.07 7.78
CA PRO A 92 -21.66 0.77 7.30
C PRO A 92 -21.03 0.29 5.98
N ASP A 93 -20.58 1.23 5.13
CA ASP A 93 -19.96 0.98 3.83
C ASP A 93 -18.43 1.00 3.84
N GLU A 94 -17.76 1.17 5.00
CA GLU A 94 -16.30 1.26 5.13
C GLU A 94 -15.56 0.17 4.35
N ALA A 95 -16.05 -1.07 4.44
CA ALA A 95 -15.42 -2.24 3.84
C ALA A 95 -15.29 -2.17 2.31
N ASP A 96 -16.13 -1.41 1.61
CA ASP A 96 -15.99 -1.20 0.16
C ASP A 96 -14.75 -0.36 -0.19
N HIS A 97 -14.25 0.41 0.76
CA HIS A 97 -13.23 1.44 0.55
C HIS A 97 -11.89 1.12 1.22
N VAL A 98 -11.76 0.01 1.96
CA VAL A 98 -10.49 -0.46 2.53
C VAL A 98 -9.78 -1.38 1.54
N ASN A 99 -9.09 -0.80 0.56
CA ASN A 99 -8.25 -1.55 -0.39
C ASN A 99 -7.20 -0.63 -1.02
N PHE A 100 -6.08 -1.22 -1.44
CA PHE A 100 -4.94 -0.47 -1.99
C PHE A 100 -5.12 -0.21 -3.50
N GLY A 101 -5.80 -1.10 -4.21
CA GLY A 101 -6.21 -0.92 -5.61
C GLY A 101 -7.71 -1.14 -5.82
N GLY A 102 -8.33 -0.43 -6.76
CA GLY A 102 -9.78 -0.49 -6.99
C GLY A 102 -10.19 -1.59 -7.94
N SER A 103 -9.23 -2.12 -8.67
CA SER A 103 -9.45 -3.20 -9.62
C SER A 103 -8.17 -4.01 -9.84
N PRO A 104 -8.30 -5.26 -10.32
CA PRO A 104 -7.16 -6.03 -10.83
C PRO A 104 -6.31 -5.31 -11.88
N LEU A 105 -6.91 -4.42 -12.68
CA LEU A 105 -6.18 -3.63 -13.67
C LEU A 105 -5.25 -2.62 -13.00
N ASP A 106 -5.70 -1.97 -11.93
CA ASP A 106 -4.86 -1.04 -11.15
C ASP A 106 -3.62 -1.76 -10.62
N ILE A 107 -3.82 -2.99 -10.11
CA ILE A 107 -2.74 -3.83 -9.59
C ILE A 107 -1.79 -4.24 -10.71
N PHE A 108 -2.30 -4.69 -11.85
CA PHE A 108 -1.48 -5.03 -13.00
C PHE A 108 -0.62 -3.84 -13.46
N LEU A 109 -1.22 -2.65 -13.60
CA LEU A 109 -0.49 -1.44 -13.99
C LEU A 109 0.57 -1.04 -12.96
N LEU A 110 0.26 -1.16 -11.68
CA LEU A 110 1.21 -0.91 -10.60
C LEU A 110 2.42 -1.84 -10.68
N PHE A 111 2.20 -3.14 -10.91
CA PHE A 111 3.27 -4.11 -11.10
C PHE A 111 4.04 -3.90 -12.39
N LEU A 112 3.38 -3.47 -13.47
CA LEU A 112 4.05 -3.15 -14.73
C LEU A 112 4.98 -1.94 -14.57
N ILE A 113 4.50 -0.87 -13.95
CA ILE A 113 5.26 0.38 -13.75
C ILE A 113 6.42 0.19 -12.77
N ASN A 114 6.23 -0.58 -11.70
CA ASN A 114 7.28 -0.83 -10.70
C ASN A 114 8.21 -1.97 -11.09
N GLY A 115 7.66 -3.10 -11.54
CA GLY A 115 8.40 -4.31 -11.87
C GLY A 115 9.09 -4.24 -13.23
N GLY A 116 8.49 -3.57 -14.23
CA GLY A 116 9.04 -3.45 -15.58
C GLY A 116 10.47 -2.88 -15.61
N PRO A 117 10.74 -1.74 -14.95
CA PRO A 117 12.10 -1.19 -14.84
C PRO A 117 13.08 -2.14 -14.14
N VAL A 118 12.65 -2.85 -13.10
CA VAL A 118 13.49 -3.83 -12.38
C VAL A 118 13.85 -4.99 -13.30
N VAL A 119 12.86 -5.55 -14.01
CA VAL A 119 13.08 -6.65 -14.97
C VAL A 119 14.00 -6.21 -16.10
N LEU A 120 13.79 -5.00 -16.65
CA LEU A 120 14.64 -4.45 -17.69
C LEU A 120 16.08 -4.27 -17.20
N LEU A 121 16.28 -3.70 -16.01
CA LEU A 121 17.59 -3.51 -15.43
C LEU A 121 18.30 -4.85 -15.20
N ASP A 122 17.61 -5.80 -14.57
CA ASP A 122 18.15 -7.14 -14.31
C ASP A 122 18.54 -7.87 -15.59
N TRP A 123 17.73 -7.71 -16.65
CA TRP A 123 18.05 -8.24 -17.98
C TRP A 123 19.29 -7.61 -18.61
N LEU A 124 19.43 -6.27 -18.53
CA LEU A 124 20.56 -5.54 -19.08
C LEU A 124 21.88 -5.89 -18.38
N VAL A 125 21.85 -6.03 -17.05
CA VAL A 125 23.05 -6.31 -16.23
C VAL A 125 23.27 -7.80 -15.99
N LYS A 126 22.32 -8.65 -16.38
CA LYS A 126 22.30 -10.10 -16.14
C LYS A 126 22.46 -10.44 -14.65
N GLY A 127 21.80 -9.67 -13.78
CA GLY A 127 22.01 -9.72 -12.33
C GLY A 127 21.37 -10.93 -11.63
N GLY A 128 20.25 -11.43 -12.17
CA GLY A 128 19.46 -12.52 -11.58
C GLY A 128 18.72 -12.13 -10.30
N PHE A 129 18.51 -10.84 -10.02
CA PHE A 129 17.86 -10.37 -8.79
C PHE A 129 16.38 -10.04 -8.96
N ALA A 130 15.88 -9.84 -10.18
CA ALA A 130 14.48 -9.44 -10.41
C ALA A 130 13.44 -10.42 -9.85
N PRO A 131 13.61 -11.76 -9.94
CA PRO A 131 12.65 -12.68 -9.33
C PRO A 131 12.47 -12.44 -7.84
N GLY A 132 13.57 -12.22 -7.11
CA GLY A 132 13.53 -11.91 -5.69
C GLY A 132 12.77 -10.62 -5.41
N VAL A 133 13.07 -9.54 -6.15
CA VAL A 133 12.39 -8.24 -6.00
C VAL A 133 10.89 -8.37 -6.24
N LEU A 134 10.48 -9.04 -7.32
CA LEU A 134 9.07 -9.21 -7.67
C LEU A 134 8.30 -10.01 -6.62
N ILE A 135 8.88 -11.12 -6.12
CA ILE A 135 8.25 -11.93 -5.06
C ILE A 135 8.13 -11.13 -3.76
N ALA A 136 9.16 -10.38 -3.37
CA ALA A 136 9.10 -9.51 -2.21
C ALA A 136 7.97 -8.48 -2.34
N PHE A 137 7.84 -7.86 -3.52
CA PHE A 137 6.82 -6.87 -3.79
C PHE A 137 5.40 -7.47 -3.78
N VAL A 138 5.20 -8.70 -4.31
CA VAL A 138 3.93 -9.44 -4.18
C VAL A 138 3.58 -9.69 -2.72
N ILE A 139 4.50 -10.26 -1.94
CA ILE A 139 4.28 -10.59 -0.53
C ILE A 139 3.94 -9.32 0.24
N TYR A 140 4.71 -8.26 0.02
CA TYR A 140 4.51 -6.98 0.68
C TYR A 140 3.15 -6.37 0.32
N PHE A 141 2.78 -6.33 -0.96
CA PHE A 141 1.47 -5.84 -1.41
C PHE A 141 0.32 -6.59 -0.74
N VAL A 142 0.36 -7.93 -0.75
CA VAL A 142 -0.68 -8.76 -0.11
C VAL A 142 -0.72 -8.50 1.40
N ALA A 143 0.44 -8.35 2.04
CA ALA A 143 0.52 -8.02 3.45
C ALA A 143 -0.08 -6.64 3.76
N VAL A 144 0.22 -5.61 2.95
CA VAL A 144 -0.39 -4.27 3.09
C VAL A 144 -1.90 -4.37 3.02
N GLU A 145 -2.47 -4.99 1.98
CA GLU A 145 -3.93 -5.10 1.86
C GLU A 145 -4.56 -5.87 3.02
N GLU A 146 -3.97 -6.99 3.42
CA GLU A 146 -4.51 -7.82 4.50
C GLU A 146 -4.43 -7.11 5.86
N ILE A 147 -3.30 -6.50 6.16
CA ILE A 147 -3.07 -5.85 7.45
C ILE A 147 -3.89 -4.56 7.53
N HIS A 148 -3.95 -3.76 6.46
CA HIS A 148 -4.81 -2.58 6.36
C HIS A 148 -6.28 -2.94 6.60
N TRP A 149 -6.78 -3.98 5.93
CA TRP A 149 -8.12 -4.50 6.11
C TRP A 149 -8.42 -4.82 7.58
N ARG A 150 -7.54 -5.56 8.25
CA ARG A 150 -7.71 -5.96 9.67
C ARG A 150 -7.58 -4.79 10.65
N MET A 151 -6.77 -3.79 10.33
CA MET A 151 -6.65 -2.58 11.15
C MET A 151 -7.98 -1.82 11.20
N HIS A 152 -8.69 -1.74 10.07
CA HIS A 152 -9.98 -1.07 9.95
C HIS A 152 -11.13 -1.90 10.48
N LEU A 153 -11.30 -3.10 9.93
CA LEU A 153 -12.52 -3.88 10.06
C LEU A 153 -12.45 -4.94 11.16
N GLY A 154 -11.34 -4.94 11.91
CA GLY A 154 -11.05 -5.91 12.95
C GLY A 154 -10.52 -7.24 12.41
N GLY A 155 -10.12 -8.10 13.33
CA GLY A 155 -9.47 -9.37 13.05
C GLY A 155 -8.14 -9.49 13.80
N TRP A 156 -7.56 -10.69 13.75
CA TRP A 156 -6.29 -10.96 14.42
C TRP A 156 -5.13 -10.24 13.72
N LEU A 157 -4.37 -9.44 14.46
CA LEU A 157 -3.12 -8.85 13.99
C LEU A 157 -1.91 -9.60 14.57
N PRO A 158 -0.79 -9.70 13.83
CA PRO A 158 0.43 -10.28 14.38
C PRO A 158 0.92 -9.52 15.63
N PRO A 159 1.62 -10.19 16.55
CA PRO A 159 2.19 -9.54 17.73
C PRO A 159 3.01 -8.29 17.37
N GLY A 160 2.76 -7.17 18.06
CA GLY A 160 3.42 -5.89 17.83
C GLY A 160 2.71 -4.94 16.85
N PHE A 161 1.72 -5.41 16.09
CA PHE A 161 1.03 -4.61 15.08
C PHE A 161 -0.12 -3.74 15.63
N GLU A 162 -0.46 -3.86 16.91
CA GLU A 162 -1.44 -2.95 17.56
C GLU A 162 -0.94 -1.49 17.58
N LYS A 163 0.38 -1.29 17.72
CA LYS A 163 0.98 0.04 17.60
C LYS A 163 0.87 0.57 16.17
N ALA A 164 1.09 -0.29 15.19
CA ALA A 164 0.93 0.04 13.78
C ALA A 164 -0.52 0.41 13.45
N LYS A 165 -1.49 -0.34 13.99
CA LYS A 165 -2.92 -0.01 13.89
C LYS A 165 -3.21 1.37 14.45
N SER A 166 -2.74 1.65 15.66
CA SER A 166 -2.92 2.96 16.30
C SER A 166 -2.26 4.09 15.50
N PHE A 167 -1.08 3.85 14.93
CA PHE A 167 -0.35 4.79 14.08
C PHE A 167 -1.13 5.10 12.79
N HIS A 168 -1.61 4.07 12.10
CA HIS A 168 -2.42 4.20 10.89
C HIS A 168 -3.78 4.84 11.17
N LEU A 169 -4.50 4.45 12.22
CA LEU A 169 -5.78 5.08 12.56
C LEU A 169 -5.60 6.55 13.00
N ALA A 170 -4.44 6.93 13.54
CA ALA A 170 -4.12 8.34 13.77
C ALA A 170 -3.93 9.14 12.47
N HIS A 171 -3.51 8.51 11.37
CA HIS A 171 -3.47 9.12 10.04
C HIS A 171 -4.86 9.57 9.58
N HIS A 172 -5.91 8.78 9.82
CA HIS A 172 -7.29 9.14 9.46
C HIS A 172 -7.77 10.44 10.10
N HIS A 173 -7.23 10.78 11.28
CA HIS A 173 -7.53 12.02 11.97
C HIS A 173 -6.64 13.18 11.53
N ARG A 174 -5.41 12.87 11.08
CA ARG A 174 -4.37 13.85 10.68
C ARG A 174 -3.68 13.39 9.39
N PRO A 175 -4.34 13.58 8.22
CA PRO A 175 -3.93 12.95 6.96
C PRO A 175 -2.60 13.45 6.38
N ASN A 176 -2.03 14.53 6.93
CA ASN A 176 -0.73 15.08 6.49
C ASN A 176 0.50 14.50 7.23
N SER A 177 0.36 13.31 7.82
CA SER A 177 1.42 12.59 8.56
C SER A 177 1.10 11.10 8.61
N ARG A 178 2.05 10.23 8.95
CA ARG A 178 1.84 8.78 9.17
C ARG A 178 1.33 8.08 7.90
N TYR A 179 2.16 8.09 6.86
CA TYR A 179 1.75 7.61 5.54
C TYR A 179 1.91 6.10 5.35
N SER A 180 2.75 5.43 6.14
CA SER A 180 2.83 3.97 6.12
C SER A 180 1.69 3.33 6.90
N VAL A 181 1.11 2.29 6.33
CA VAL A 181 0.05 1.46 6.88
C VAL A 181 0.56 0.68 8.09
N PHE A 182 1.65 -0.08 7.95
CA PHE A 182 2.07 -0.98 9.04
C PHE A 182 3.55 -0.98 9.41
N LEU A 183 4.47 -0.61 8.51
CA LEU A 183 5.89 -0.46 8.80
C LEU A 183 6.34 0.99 8.54
N PRO A 184 6.37 1.87 9.56
CA PRO A 184 6.63 3.29 9.39
C PRO A 184 8.13 3.65 9.25
N VAL A 185 8.91 2.82 8.54
CA VAL A 185 10.35 3.03 8.37
C VAL A 185 10.62 4.36 7.66
N PHE A 186 9.95 4.62 6.53
CA PHE A 186 10.13 5.88 5.80
C PHE A 186 9.43 7.08 6.44
N ASP A 187 8.38 6.87 7.24
CA ASP A 187 7.87 7.94 8.10
C ASP A 187 8.92 8.40 9.12
N TRP A 188 9.67 7.48 9.73
CA TRP A 188 10.77 7.83 10.64
C TRP A 188 11.91 8.51 9.91
N LEU A 189 12.38 7.93 8.79
CA LEU A 189 13.51 8.47 8.04
C LEU A 189 13.23 9.87 7.47
N LEU A 190 11.99 10.16 7.08
CA LEU A 190 11.60 11.42 6.46
C LEU A 190 10.88 12.38 7.41
N GLY A 191 10.76 12.02 8.68
CA GLY A 191 10.20 12.86 9.73
C GLY A 191 8.72 13.20 9.53
N THR A 192 7.91 12.22 9.13
CA THR A 192 6.46 12.36 8.93
C THR A 192 5.62 11.57 9.93
N THR A 193 6.19 11.09 11.04
CA THR A 193 5.44 10.39 12.11
C THR A 193 4.48 11.27 12.90
N GLU A 194 4.64 12.58 12.80
CA GLU A 194 3.78 13.58 13.45
C GLU A 194 3.46 14.68 12.45
N GLU A 195 2.28 15.28 12.61
CA GLU A 195 1.92 16.45 11.82
C GLU A 195 2.75 17.64 12.33
N ARG A 196 3.56 18.24 11.45
CA ARG A 196 4.30 19.45 11.84
C ARG A 196 3.28 20.55 12.18
N PRO A 197 3.48 21.32 13.27
CA PRO A 197 2.67 22.48 13.55
C PRO A 197 2.65 23.38 12.31
N ARG A 198 1.46 23.78 11.85
CA ARG A 198 1.38 24.83 10.82
C ARG A 198 2.11 26.05 11.40
N VAL A 199 3.20 26.47 10.75
CA VAL A 199 3.81 27.76 11.07
C VAL A 199 2.70 28.79 10.91
N ALA A 200 2.30 29.44 12.01
CA ALA A 200 1.27 30.45 11.99
C ALA A 200 1.68 31.49 10.93
N ARG A 201 0.85 31.68 9.91
CA ARG A 201 1.05 32.80 8.98
C ARG A 201 1.03 34.05 9.84
N PRO A 202 2.03 34.94 9.76
CA PRO A 202 1.97 36.22 10.43
C PRO A 202 0.67 36.89 10.02
N THR A 203 -0.21 37.15 10.98
CA THR A 203 -1.41 37.94 10.77
C THR A 203 -0.94 39.26 10.19
N ARG A 204 -1.28 39.52 8.93
CA ARG A 204 -1.01 40.79 8.29
C ARG A 204 -1.76 41.83 9.14
N ALA A 205 -1.02 42.63 9.92
CA ALA A 205 -1.61 43.70 10.69
C ALA A 205 -2.42 44.57 9.73
N ALA A 206 -3.71 44.74 10.03
CA ALA A 206 -4.56 45.65 9.30
C ALA A 206 -3.95 47.06 9.44
N SER A 207 -3.45 47.60 8.34
CA SER A 207 -3.12 49.02 8.24
C SER A 207 -4.43 49.81 8.29
N HIS A 208 -4.64 50.50 9.41
CA HIS A 208 -5.64 51.56 9.56
C HIS A 208 -5.23 52.81 8.76
#